data_AF-A0A133YXJ5-F1
#
_entry.id   AF-A0A133YXJ5-F1
#
_cell.length_a   1.000
_cell.length_b   1.000
_cell.length_c   1.000
_cell.angle_alpha   90.00
_cell.angle_beta   90.00
_cell.angle_gamma   90.00
#
_symmetry.space_group_name_H-M   'P 1'
#
loop_
_entity.id
_entity.type
_entity.pdbx_description
1 polymer ?
#
loop_
_entity_poly.entity_id
_entity_poly.type
_entity_poly.pdbx_seq_one_letter_code
_entity_poly.pdbx_strand_id
1 'polypeptide(L)'
;MIGMVMLFIALIILYLGVILFVGATFVKISLFALDKLVVFIASWYYTHHHFSVRFSSGYAIYFWDVLVAILAVIIYSILFQIIHKKFNVVGKILNLAVSFFSSMTVYCLLVHGFITNEKSYFLPLLNHQFMNQVVNYIIITIISLVVWKRREDYLIEMQEE
;
A
#
# COMPACT_ATOMS: atom_id res chain seq x y z
N MET A 1 30.57 0.37 -35.84
CA MET A 1 30.81 1.02 -34.54
C MET A 1 29.62 1.87 -34.08
N ILE A 2 29.16 2.85 -34.87
CA ILE A 2 28.03 3.73 -34.53
C ILE A 2 26.73 2.95 -34.27
N GLY A 3 26.41 1.92 -35.07
CA GLY A 3 25.22 1.09 -34.86
C GLY A 3 25.20 0.32 -33.53
N MET A 4 26.34 -0.19 -33.06
CA MET A 4 26.43 -0.86 -31.75
C MET A 4 26.29 0.15 -30.60
N VAL A 5 26.83 1.37 -30.76
CA VAL A 5 26.68 2.44 -29.76
C VAL A 5 25.22 2.88 -29.64
N MET A 6 24.50 3.05 -30.76
CA MET A 6 23.07 3.37 -30.73
C MET A 6 22.22 2.26 -30.10
N LEU A 7 22.54 1.00 -30.39
CA LEU A 7 21.85 -0.15 -29.78
C LEU A 7 22.09 -0.21 -28.27
N PHE A 8 23.30 0.08 -27.81
CA PHE A 8 23.62 0.13 -26.38
C PHE A 8 22.86 1.25 -25.65
N ILE A 9 22.79 2.45 -26.24
CA ILE A 9 22.01 3.57 -25.69
C ILE A 9 20.51 3.23 -25.64
N ALA A 10 19.97 2.61 -26.71
CA ALA A 10 18.58 2.18 -26.74
C ALA A 10 18.26 1.15 -25.64
N LEU A 11 19.16 0.21 -25.37
CA LEU A 11 19.01 -0.77 -24.29
C LEU A 11 19.04 -0.10 -22.91
N ILE A 12 19.88 0.92 -22.69
CA ILE A 12 19.91 1.68 -21.43
C ILE A 12 18.58 2.42 -21.21
N ILE A 13 18.06 3.10 -22.24
CA ILE A 13 16.78 3.81 -22.16
C ILE A 13 15.64 2.82 -21.88
N LEU A 14 15.64 1.68 -22.55
CA LEU A 14 14.64 0.63 -22.33
C LEU A 14 14.73 0.06 -20.91
N TYR A 15 15.93 -0.22 -20.42
CA TYR A 15 16.15 -0.72 -19.05
C TYR A 15 15.67 0.28 -17.99
N LEU A 16 16.01 1.57 -18.14
CA LEU A 16 15.53 2.64 -17.26
C LEU A 16 14.01 2.77 -17.32
N GLY A 17 13.43 2.71 -18.52
CA GLY A 17 11.98 2.73 -18.71
C GLY A 17 11.27 1.59 -18.00
N VAL A 18 11.80 0.36 -18.10
CA VAL A 18 11.26 -0.82 -17.41
C VAL A 18 11.35 -0.66 -15.89
N ILE A 19 12.49 -0.22 -15.35
CA ILE A 19 12.63 0.00 -13.90
C ILE A 19 11.63 1.04 -13.39
N LEU A 20 11.52 2.18 -14.09
CA LEU A 20 10.58 3.22 -13.70
C LEU A 20 9.13 2.74 -13.78
N PHE A 21 8.79 1.95 -14.80
CA PHE A 21 7.45 1.37 -14.95
C PHE A 21 7.13 0.37 -13.84
N VAL A 22 8.05 -0.55 -13.54
CA VAL A 22 7.88 -1.54 -12.46
C VAL A 22 7.81 -0.83 -11.12
N GLY A 23 8.68 0.15 -10.87
CA GLY A 23 8.68 0.95 -9.64
C GLY A 23 7.35 1.70 -9.45
N ALA A 24 6.87 2.39 -10.48
CA ALA A 24 5.60 3.10 -10.43
C ALA A 24 4.41 2.14 -10.21
N THR A 25 4.43 1.00 -10.88
CA THR A 25 3.38 -0.03 -10.73
C THR A 25 3.40 -0.64 -9.33
N PHE A 26 4.58 -0.94 -8.80
CA PHE A 26 4.74 -1.45 -7.44
C PHE A 26 4.23 -0.46 -6.40
N VAL A 27 4.67 0.81 -6.47
CA VAL A 27 4.20 1.87 -5.56
C VAL A 27 2.68 2.01 -5.64
N LYS A 28 2.12 1.98 -6.84
CA LYS A 28 0.67 1.99 -7.04
C LYS A 28 0.02 0.81 -6.31
N ILE A 29 0.40 -0.43 -6.61
CA ILE A 29 -0.17 -1.61 -5.95
C ILE A 29 -0.04 -1.52 -4.43
N SER A 30 1.12 -1.12 -3.91
CA SER A 30 1.33 -0.95 -2.47
C SER A 30 0.36 0.07 -1.87
N LEU A 31 0.14 1.23 -2.50
CA LEU A 31 -0.81 2.23 -2.00
C LEU A 31 -2.26 1.72 -1.94
N PHE A 32 -2.66 0.87 -2.89
CA PHE A 32 -4.03 0.35 -2.98
C PHE A 32 -4.27 -0.98 -2.24
N ALA A 33 -3.21 -1.73 -1.94
CA ALA A 33 -3.30 -3.06 -1.31
C ALA A 33 -2.87 -3.08 0.16
N LEU A 34 -2.31 -1.99 0.68
CA LEU A 34 -1.74 -1.95 2.03
C LEU A 34 -2.78 -2.28 3.11
N ASP A 35 -3.99 -1.78 2.97
CA ASP A 35 -5.08 -2.04 3.91
C ASP A 35 -5.48 -3.52 3.94
N LYS A 36 -5.59 -4.16 2.77
CA LYS A 36 -5.82 -5.60 2.65
C LYS A 36 -4.67 -6.41 3.25
N LEU A 37 -3.44 -5.96 3.06
CA LEU A 37 -2.26 -6.59 3.66
C LEU A 37 -2.26 -6.46 5.19
N VAL A 38 -2.65 -5.31 5.73
CA VAL A 38 -2.79 -5.12 7.19
C VAL A 38 -3.86 -6.04 7.76
N VAL A 39 -5.02 -6.16 7.09
CA VAL A 39 -6.07 -7.11 7.49
C VAL A 39 -5.53 -8.55 7.44
N PHE A 40 -4.81 -8.91 6.38
CA PHE A 40 -4.20 -10.23 6.25
C PHE A 40 -3.25 -10.55 7.41
N ILE A 41 -2.30 -9.66 7.71
CA ILE A 41 -1.31 -9.87 8.79
C ILE A 41 -1.98 -9.93 10.15
N ALA A 42 -2.94 -9.04 10.42
CA ALA A 42 -3.67 -9.03 11.68
C ALA A 42 -4.46 -10.35 11.86
N SER A 43 -5.21 -10.76 10.84
CA SER A 43 -5.97 -12.00 10.86
C SER A 43 -5.07 -13.22 11.00
N TRP A 44 -3.93 -13.24 10.30
CA TRP A 44 -2.93 -14.29 10.46
C TRP A 44 -2.44 -14.37 11.91
N TYR A 45 -2.01 -13.25 12.49
CA TYR A 45 -1.48 -13.19 13.86
C TYR A 45 -2.48 -13.71 14.89
N TYR A 46 -3.73 -13.23 14.84
CA TYR A 46 -4.76 -13.67 15.78
C TYR A 46 -5.11 -15.15 15.59
N THR A 47 -5.24 -15.61 14.34
CA THR A 47 -5.59 -17.01 14.05
C THR A 47 -4.47 -17.94 14.51
N HIS A 48 -3.22 -17.60 14.23
CA HIS A 48 -2.05 -18.38 14.63
C HIS A 48 -2.03 -18.60 16.14
N HIS A 49 -2.10 -17.51 16.90
CA HIS A 49 -1.91 -17.56 18.35
C HIS A 49 -3.12 -18.14 19.09
N HIS A 50 -4.35 -17.88 18.63
CA HIS A 50 -5.55 -18.27 19.37
C HIS A 50 -6.22 -19.54 18.85
N PHE A 51 -6.07 -19.89 17.58
CA PHE A 51 -6.78 -21.01 16.97
C PHE A 51 -5.82 -22.08 16.43
N SER A 52 -4.97 -21.74 15.46
CA SER A 52 -4.22 -22.72 14.67
C SER A 52 -3.27 -23.56 15.52
N VAL A 53 -2.51 -22.94 16.44
CA VAL A 53 -1.56 -23.66 17.32
C VAL A 53 -2.27 -24.55 18.35
N ARG A 54 -3.54 -24.27 18.67
CA ARG A 54 -4.32 -25.06 19.65
C ARG A 54 -5.08 -26.23 19.02
N PHE A 55 -5.50 -26.09 17.77
CA PHE A 55 -6.34 -27.08 17.08
C PHE A 55 -5.56 -27.97 16.09
N SER A 56 -4.37 -27.56 15.67
CA SER A 56 -3.60 -28.25 14.63
C SER A 56 -2.14 -28.44 15.03
N SER A 57 -1.48 -29.40 14.40
CA SER A 57 -0.06 -29.69 14.59
C SER A 57 0.67 -29.72 13.24
N GLY A 58 1.95 -29.38 13.24
CA GLY A 58 2.78 -29.39 12.02
C GLY A 58 2.28 -28.38 10.98
N TYR A 59 2.34 -28.75 9.70
CA TYR A 59 1.99 -27.85 8.59
C TYR A 59 0.51 -27.43 8.53
N ALA A 60 -0.38 -28.16 9.19
CA ALA A 60 -1.80 -27.81 9.26
C ALA A 60 -2.04 -26.47 9.98
N ILE A 61 -1.13 -26.05 10.88
CA ILE A 61 -1.20 -24.74 11.56
C ILE A 61 -1.17 -23.61 10.51
N TYR A 62 -0.21 -23.65 9.59
CA TYR A 62 -0.05 -22.62 8.55
C TYR A 62 -1.18 -22.65 7.51
N PHE A 63 -1.80 -23.81 7.28
CA PHE A 63 -2.95 -23.91 6.40
C PHE A 63 -4.14 -23.08 6.93
N TRP A 64 -4.48 -23.24 8.21
CA TRP A 64 -5.57 -22.49 8.84
C TRP A 64 -5.30 -20.99 8.91
N ASP A 65 -4.06 -20.63 9.23
CA ASP A 65 -3.56 -19.26 9.22
C ASP A 65 -3.82 -18.54 7.88
N VAL A 66 -3.38 -19.15 6.78
CA VAL A 66 -3.55 -18.56 5.44
C VAL A 66 -5.01 -18.56 5.03
N LEU A 67 -5.75 -19.64 5.30
CA LEU A 67 -7.17 -19.76 4.94
C LEU A 67 -7.99 -18.65 5.59
N VAL A 68 -7.85 -18.46 6.91
CA VAL A 68 -8.60 -17.45 7.66
C VAL A 68 -8.16 -16.03 7.25
N ALA A 69 -6.87 -15.80 7.02
CA ALA A 69 -6.40 -14.51 6.55
C ALA A 69 -6.97 -14.11 5.18
N ILE A 70 -7.04 -15.05 4.22
CA ILE A 70 -7.68 -14.82 2.91
C ILE A 70 -9.17 -14.52 3.08
N LEU A 71 -9.88 -15.33 3.87
CA LEU A 71 -11.30 -15.11 4.14
C LEU A 71 -11.56 -13.73 4.75
N ALA A 72 -10.73 -13.29 5.70
CA ALA A 72 -10.84 -11.99 6.32
C ALA A 72 -10.65 -10.84 5.33
N VAL A 73 -9.71 -10.94 4.39
CA VAL A 73 -9.50 -9.93 3.33
C VAL A 73 -10.72 -9.82 2.40
N ILE A 74 -11.32 -10.96 2.04
CA ILE A 74 -12.54 -11.00 1.21
C ILE A 74 -13.69 -10.32 1.97
N ILE A 75 -13.91 -10.72 3.23
CA ILE A 75 -14.96 -10.14 4.08
C ILE A 75 -14.76 -8.63 4.25
N TYR A 76 -13.54 -8.19 4.54
CA TYR A 76 -13.18 -6.77 4.63
C TYR A 76 -13.55 -6.01 3.35
N SER A 77 -13.19 -6.56 2.17
CA SER A 77 -13.44 -5.90 0.89
C SER A 77 -14.95 -5.73 0.63
N ILE A 78 -15.75 -6.76 0.92
CA ILE A 78 -17.21 -6.72 0.78
C ILE A 78 -17.83 -5.74 1.78
N LEU A 79 -17.42 -5.80 3.05
CA LEU A 79 -17.94 -4.89 4.08
C LEU A 79 -17.63 -3.43 3.75
N PHE A 80 -16.42 -3.15 3.28
CA PHE A 80 -16.01 -1.80 2.90
C PHE A 80 -16.89 -1.26 1.76
N GLN A 81 -17.16 -2.07 0.73
CA GLN A 81 -18.07 -1.71 -0.36
C GLN A 81 -19.49 -1.46 0.13
N ILE A 82 -20.02 -2.32 1.01
CA ILE A 82 -21.37 -2.15 1.58
C ILE A 82 -21.47 -0.86 2.39
N ILE A 83 -20.48 -0.58 3.24
CA ILE A 83 -20.44 0.64 4.06
C ILE A 83 -20.38 1.87 3.15
N HIS A 84 -19.55 1.82 2.10
CA HIS A 84 -19.44 2.93 1.16
C HIS A 84 -20.74 3.20 0.41
N LYS A 85 -21.39 2.14 -0.10
CA LYS A 85 -22.68 2.22 -0.79
C LYS A 85 -23.81 2.72 0.12
N LYS A 86 -23.90 2.18 1.34
CA LYS A 86 -25.02 2.46 2.26
C LYS A 86 -24.83 3.78 3.03
N PHE A 87 -23.60 4.13 3.36
CA PHE A 87 -23.25 5.29 4.17
C PHE A 87 -22.23 6.18 3.43
N ASN A 88 -22.62 6.73 2.29
CA ASN A 88 -21.78 7.51 1.35
C ASN A 88 -20.76 8.44 2.06
N VAL A 89 -21.19 9.28 3.00
CA VAL A 89 -20.28 10.19 3.73
C VAL A 89 -19.29 9.44 4.62
N VAL A 90 -19.77 8.46 5.40
CA VAL A 90 -18.92 7.67 6.29
C VAL A 90 -17.92 6.83 5.49
N GLY A 91 -18.38 6.21 4.40
CA GLY A 91 -17.53 5.48 3.47
C GLY A 91 -16.44 6.33 2.84
N LYS A 92 -16.76 7.56 2.44
CA LYS A 92 -15.77 8.52 1.92
C LYS A 92 -14.72 8.90 2.96
N ILE A 93 -15.14 9.15 4.20
CA ILE A 93 -14.22 9.46 5.31
C ILE A 93 -13.31 8.26 5.61
N LEU A 94 -13.88 7.05 5.65
CA LEU A 94 -13.11 5.82 5.81
C LEU A 94 -12.11 5.65 4.66
N ASN A 95 -12.55 5.83 3.40
CA ASN A 95 -11.69 5.77 2.23
C ASN A 95 -10.54 6.78 2.32
N LEU A 96 -10.81 8.01 2.78
CA LEU A 96 -9.79 9.03 2.98
C LEU A 96 -8.78 8.62 4.06
N ALA A 97 -9.26 8.15 5.21
CA ALA A 97 -8.41 7.70 6.30
C ALA A 97 -7.49 6.55 5.87
N VAL A 98 -8.04 5.52 5.21
CA VAL A 98 -7.24 4.40 4.73
C VAL A 98 -6.23 4.88 3.67
N SER A 99 -6.64 5.76 2.75
CA SER A 99 -5.72 6.32 1.75
C SER A 99 -4.58 7.11 2.39
N PHE A 100 -4.84 7.84 3.47
CA PHE A 100 -3.83 8.56 4.23
C PHE A 100 -2.83 7.61 4.90
N PHE A 101 -3.30 6.60 5.64
CA PHE A 101 -2.42 5.64 6.30
C PHE A 101 -1.62 4.79 5.32
N SER A 102 -2.22 4.37 4.20
CA SER A 102 -1.50 3.69 3.13
C SER A 102 -0.40 4.59 2.55
N SER A 103 -0.72 5.84 2.24
CA SER A 103 0.25 6.80 1.69
C SER A 103 1.38 7.11 2.66
N MET A 104 1.07 7.31 3.93
CA MET A 104 2.06 7.52 4.99
C MET A 104 3.00 6.31 5.10
N THR A 105 2.45 5.09 5.13
CA THR A 105 3.26 3.88 5.31
C THR A 105 4.18 3.65 4.12
N VAL A 106 3.66 3.74 2.89
CA VAL A 106 4.48 3.61 1.67
C VAL A 106 5.53 4.71 1.59
N TYR A 107 5.17 5.96 1.91
CA TYR A 107 6.11 7.07 1.95
C TYR A 107 7.26 6.81 2.93
N CYS A 108 6.94 6.46 4.17
CA CYS A 108 7.94 6.18 5.20
C CYS A 108 8.84 5.00 4.83
N LEU A 109 8.28 3.92 4.27
CA LEU A 109 9.07 2.76 3.83
C LEU A 109 10.04 3.13 2.71
N LEU A 110 9.59 3.91 1.72
CA LEU A 110 10.43 4.34 0.61
C LEU A 110 11.56 5.26 1.08
N VAL A 111 11.23 6.25 1.92
CA VAL A 111 12.21 7.20 2.46
C VAL A 111 13.23 6.48 3.34
N HIS A 112 12.77 5.58 4.20
CA HIS A 112 13.63 4.82 5.09
C HIS A 112 14.54 3.87 4.33
N GLY A 113 13.99 3.06 3.42
CA GLY A 113 14.76 2.03 2.70
C GLY A 113 15.67 2.59 1.61
N PHE A 114 15.20 3.56 0.81
CA PHE A 114 15.91 3.97 -0.41
C PHE A 114 16.65 5.30 -0.30
N ILE A 115 16.21 6.21 0.59
CA ILE A 115 16.74 7.58 0.61
C ILE A 115 17.66 7.80 1.80
N THR A 116 17.19 7.44 2.99
CA THR A 116 17.92 7.71 4.24
C THR A 116 18.74 6.51 4.71
N ASN A 117 18.67 5.38 4.01
CA ASN A 117 19.37 4.13 4.34
C ASN A 117 19.21 3.76 5.81
N GLU A 118 17.95 3.59 6.22
CA GLU A 118 17.50 3.16 7.55
C GLU A 118 17.69 4.19 8.68
N LYS A 119 18.02 5.45 8.36
CA LYS A 119 18.28 6.48 9.39
C LYS A 119 17.07 7.32 9.78
N SER A 120 16.08 7.49 8.89
CA SER A 120 14.91 8.32 9.15
C SER A 120 13.70 7.85 8.33
N TYR A 121 12.50 8.08 8.83
CA TYR A 121 11.26 7.83 8.07
C TYR A 121 10.80 9.05 7.27
N PHE A 122 11.43 10.20 7.46
CA PHE A 122 11.12 11.46 6.81
C PHE A 122 12.31 11.99 6.01
N LEU A 123 12.02 12.62 4.88
CA LEU A 123 13.02 13.32 4.08
C LEU A 123 13.61 14.47 4.92
N PRO A 124 14.93 14.61 4.99
CA PRO A 124 15.60 15.71 5.68
C PRO A 124 15.60 16.97 4.80
N LEU A 125 14.42 17.56 4.59
CA LEU A 125 14.22 18.75 3.76
C LEU A 125 14.60 20.04 4.50
N LEU A 126 14.43 20.07 5.82
CA LEU A 126 14.68 21.24 6.66
C LEU A 126 15.52 20.84 7.89
N ASN A 127 16.38 21.77 8.33
CA ASN A 127 17.24 21.57 9.52
C ASN A 127 16.45 21.60 10.84
N HIS A 128 15.28 22.25 10.87
CA HIS A 128 14.44 22.29 12.06
C HIS A 128 13.49 21.07 12.10
N GLN A 129 13.69 20.17 13.07
CA GLN A 129 13.02 18.86 13.11
C GLN A 129 11.49 18.93 12.99
N PHE A 130 10.84 19.80 13.78
CA PHE A 130 9.38 19.93 13.74
C PHE A 130 8.87 20.43 12.39
N MET A 131 9.56 21.43 11.80
CA MET A 131 9.15 21.97 10.51
C MET A 131 9.39 20.96 9.39
N ASN A 132 10.46 20.18 9.49
CA ASN A 132 10.71 19.08 8.58
C ASN A 132 9.55 18.06 8.60
N GLN A 133 9.08 17.67 9.79
CA GLN A 133 7.93 16.77 9.92
C GLN A 133 6.66 17.37 9.30
N VAL A 134 6.37 18.65 9.57
CA VAL A 134 5.21 19.34 8.99
C VAL A 134 5.25 19.29 7.45
N VAL A 135 6.39 19.61 6.83
CA VAL A 135 6.53 19.55 5.37
C VAL A 135 6.33 18.12 4.84
N ASN A 136 6.89 17.11 5.51
CA ASN A 136 6.69 15.72 5.11
C ASN A 136 5.21 15.30 5.20
N TYR A 137 4.50 15.70 6.25
CA TYR A 137 3.06 15.44 6.36
C TYR A 137 2.23 16.16 5.30
N ILE A 138 2.62 17.36 4.87
CA ILE A 138 2.00 18.04 3.72
C ILE A 138 2.18 17.20 2.45
N ILE A 139 3.38 16.68 2.19
CA ILE A 139 3.66 15.81 1.03
C ILE A 139 2.78 14.55 1.10
N ILE A 140 2.76 13.87 2.25
CA ILE A 140 1.93 12.67 2.45
C ILE A 140 0.45 12.97 2.22
N THR A 141 -0.03 14.12 2.69
CA THR A 141 -1.42 14.54 2.50
C THR A 141 -1.75 14.71 1.02
N ILE A 142 -0.89 15.39 0.25
CA ILE A 142 -1.07 15.56 -1.19
C ILE A 142 -1.14 14.20 -1.91
N ILE A 143 -0.22 13.28 -1.60
CA ILE A 143 -0.23 11.92 -2.14
C ILE A 143 -1.54 11.21 -1.77
N SER A 144 -1.95 11.30 -0.51
CA SER A 144 -3.16 10.63 -0.02
C SER A 144 -4.44 11.10 -0.70
N LEU A 145 -4.54 12.37 -1.08
CA LEU A 145 -5.69 12.91 -1.80
C LEU A 145 -5.79 12.33 -3.21
N VAL A 146 -4.64 12.16 -3.88
CA VAL A 146 -4.57 11.53 -5.21
C VAL A 146 -5.00 10.06 -5.12
N VAL A 147 -4.49 9.33 -4.12
CA VAL A 147 -4.85 7.93 -3.87
C VAL A 147 -6.34 7.81 -3.55
N TRP A 148 -6.84 8.65 -2.64
CA TRP A 148 -8.24 8.68 -2.24
C TRP A 148 -9.17 8.85 -3.43
N LYS A 149 -8.92 9.87 -4.27
CA LYS A 149 -9.74 10.13 -5.45
C LYS A 149 -9.77 8.91 -6.37
N ARG A 150 -8.62 8.30 -6.64
CA ARG A 150 -8.56 7.13 -7.52
C ARG A 150 -9.25 5.90 -6.93
N ARG A 151 -9.20 5.72 -5.60
CA ARG A 151 -9.98 4.66 -4.91
C ARG A 151 -11.47 4.92 -4.98
N GLU A 152 -11.86 6.18 -4.82
CA GLU A 152 -13.26 6.59 -4.88
C GLU A 152 -13.85 6.31 -6.26
N ASP A 153 -13.15 6.68 -7.33
CA ASP A 153 -13.57 6.40 -8.71
C ASP A 153 -13.81 4.90 -8.92
N TYR A 154 -12.90 4.04 -8.44
CA TYR A 154 -13.04 2.57 -8.55
C TYR A 154 -14.23 2.03 -7.75
N LEU A 155 -14.51 2.58 -6.56
CA LEU A 155 -15.66 2.16 -5.76
C LEU A 155 -16.99 2.55 -6.40
N ILE A 156 -17.02 3.66 -7.15
CA ILE A 156 -18.19 4.10 -7.91
C ILE A 156 -18.39 3.21 -9.13
N GLU A 157 -17.33 2.93 -9.91
CA GLU A 157 -17.39 2.03 -11.08
C GLU A 157 -17.97 0.65 -10.68
N MET A 158 -17.53 0.09 -9.55
CA MET A 158 -18.05 -1.18 -9.04
C MET A 158 -19.51 -1.15 -8.53
N GLN A 159 -20.11 0.03 -8.35
CA GLN A 159 -21.51 0.17 -7.95
C GLN A 159 -22.46 0.27 -9.14
N GLU A 160 -21.93 0.64 -10.31
CA GLU A 160 -22.67 0.80 -11.56
C GLU A 160 -22.81 -0.53 -12.34
N GLU A 161 -21.96 -1.52 -12.04
CA GLU A 161 -22.06 -2.93 -12.48
C GLU A 161 -23.03 -3.76 -11.62
#